data_AF-A0A524FLB2-F1
#
_entry.id   AF-A0A524FLB2-F1
#
_cell.length_a   1.000
_cell.length_b   1.000
_cell.length_c   1.000
_cell.angle_alpha   90.00
_cell.angle_beta   90.00
_cell.angle_gamma   90.00
#
_symmetry.space_group_name_H-M   'P 1'
#
loop_
_entity.id
_entity.type
_entity.pdbx_description
1 polymer ?
#
loop_
_entity_poly.entity_id
_entity_poly.type
_entity_poly.pdbx_seq_one_letter_code
_entity_poly.pdbx_strand_id
1 'polypeptide(L)'
;MESKNIEILKDIFNWVSISEISELEMKKLAGNMDIQLADNFLLKCSWSYFKKCKVLSLEKEPLIFCKYVRENYFFEILGLHLTKYYFDGELCFKNFLTGLIKDKKKPIPHITTIYERGEDIGNKKYNVADFKQSLGRQCYLHEILSLYDVYDRHFIVRDNGSLCRIDFGRCFENLDKKYLGFHDYLKDKHIDYYDQEFQKGYKFERAKIKENLKDKRKQLSNIVRNIKNLEKDYDIIYFDPEKFSNRLIDHWSRIGFLKDANITECEWI
;
A
#
# COMPACT_ATOMS: atom_id res chain seq x y z
N MET A 1 8.91 21.66 -3.67
CA MET A 1 7.56 21.05 -3.64
C MET A 1 6.53 22.10 -3.98
N GLU A 2 5.77 21.85 -5.04
CA GLU A 2 4.79 22.79 -5.58
C GLU A 2 3.48 22.72 -4.80
N SER A 3 2.87 23.88 -4.51
CA SER A 3 1.62 23.96 -3.74
C SER A 3 0.48 23.20 -4.41
N LYS A 4 0.42 23.23 -5.74
CA LYS A 4 -0.56 22.50 -6.55
C LYS A 4 -0.49 20.99 -6.33
N ASN A 5 0.72 20.41 -6.32
CA ASN A 5 0.89 18.98 -6.03
C ASN A 5 0.35 18.62 -4.66
N ILE A 6 0.63 19.43 -3.63
CA ILE A 6 0.16 19.16 -2.28
C ILE A 6 -1.37 19.16 -2.21
N GLU A 7 -2.05 20.11 -2.87
CA GLU A 7 -3.51 20.14 -2.89
C GLU A 7 -4.10 18.90 -3.58
N ILE A 8 -3.56 18.50 -4.74
CA ILE A 8 -3.99 17.27 -5.42
C ILE A 8 -3.76 16.03 -4.53
N LEU A 9 -2.61 15.96 -3.85
CA LEU A 9 -2.30 14.83 -2.96
C LEU A 9 -3.23 14.78 -1.74
N LYS A 10 -3.66 15.93 -1.20
CA LYS A 10 -4.68 16.00 -0.13
C LYS A 10 -6.05 15.54 -0.59
N ASP A 11 -6.41 15.82 -1.84
CA ASP A 11 -7.69 15.40 -2.41
C ASP A 11 -7.75 13.89 -2.65
N ILE A 12 -6.60 13.27 -2.93
CA ILE A 12 -6.51 11.82 -3.20
C ILE A 12 -6.28 11.03 -1.91
N PHE A 13 -5.38 11.46 -1.03
CA PHE A 13 -4.87 10.65 0.08
C PHE A 13 -5.31 11.17 1.46
N ASN A 14 -5.25 10.31 2.48
CA ASN A 14 -5.47 10.69 3.88
C ASN A 14 -4.31 11.55 4.41
N TRP A 15 -4.28 12.81 3.98
CA TRP A 15 -3.13 13.67 4.12
C TRP A 15 -3.10 14.36 5.48
N VAL A 16 -2.06 14.11 6.27
CA VAL A 16 -1.83 14.75 7.56
C VAL A 16 -0.40 15.25 7.64
N SER A 17 -0.20 16.56 7.63
CA SER A 17 1.11 17.16 7.89
C SER A 17 1.34 17.37 9.39
N ILE A 18 2.55 17.05 9.85
CA ILE A 18 3.01 17.26 11.22
C ILE A 18 4.24 18.16 11.22
N SER A 19 4.44 18.89 12.31
CA SER A 19 5.60 19.77 12.45
C SER A 19 6.90 18.97 12.65
N GLU A 20 6.85 17.95 13.51
CA GLU A 20 7.99 17.12 13.88
C GLU A 20 7.53 15.76 14.42
N ILE A 21 8.50 14.90 14.76
CA ILE A 21 8.22 13.67 15.50
C ILE A 21 8.27 13.97 17.00
N SER A 22 7.11 14.28 17.57
CA SER A 22 6.91 14.54 19.01
C SER A 22 5.71 13.76 19.53
N GLU A 23 5.58 13.64 20.85
CA GLU A 23 4.45 12.93 21.46
C GLU A 23 3.10 13.56 21.08
N LEU A 24 3.03 14.90 21.05
CA LEU A 24 1.83 15.64 20.67
C LEU A 24 1.38 15.30 19.25
N GLU A 25 2.30 15.32 18.28
CA GLU A 25 2.01 15.00 16.88
C GLU A 25 1.67 13.52 16.70
N MET A 26 2.29 12.61 17.47
CA MET A 26 1.92 11.18 17.46
C MET A 26 0.52 10.94 18.03
N LYS A 27 0.09 11.66 19.09
CA LYS A 27 -1.30 11.62 19.58
C LYS A 27 -2.28 12.11 18.51
N LYS A 28 -1.95 13.19 17.80
CA LYS A 28 -2.76 13.69 16.69
C LYS A 28 -2.91 12.67 15.57
N LEU A 29 -1.80 12.07 15.12
CA LEU A 29 -1.83 11.02 14.09
C LEU A 29 -2.64 9.81 14.55
N ALA A 30 -2.46 9.37 15.80
CA ALA A 30 -3.22 8.26 16.37
C ALA A 30 -4.73 8.54 16.37
N GLY A 31 -5.14 9.73 16.79
CA GLY A 31 -6.55 10.15 16.76
C GLY A 31 -7.15 10.15 15.36
N ASN A 32 -6.37 10.51 14.33
CA ASN A 32 -6.81 10.44 12.92
C ASN A 32 -6.86 9.00 12.37
N MET A 33 -6.31 8.02 13.09
CA MET A 33 -6.40 6.59 12.76
C MET A 33 -7.34 5.83 13.71
N ASP A 34 -8.15 6.54 14.50
CA ASP A 34 -9.04 5.99 15.52
C ASP A 34 -8.33 5.15 16.60
N ILE A 35 -7.08 5.52 16.93
CA ILE A 35 -6.32 4.96 18.05
C ILE A 35 -6.26 5.97 19.18
N GLN A 36 -6.79 5.61 20.35
CA GLN A 36 -6.52 6.33 21.59
C GLN A 36 -5.19 5.86 22.18
N LEU A 37 -4.20 6.75 22.17
CA LEU A 37 -2.97 6.54 22.94
C LEU A 37 -3.20 6.95 24.39
N ALA A 38 -2.62 6.20 25.32
CA ALA A 38 -2.55 6.60 26.71
C ALA A 38 -1.79 7.93 26.88
N ASP A 39 -1.97 8.59 28.02
CA ASP A 39 -1.29 9.85 28.30
C ASP A 39 0.23 9.73 28.21
N ASN A 40 0.75 8.59 28.68
CA ASN A 40 2.14 8.19 28.59
C ASN A 40 2.29 7.02 27.60
N PHE A 41 3.21 7.14 26.65
CA PHE A 41 3.61 6.07 25.75
C PHE A 41 5.10 6.18 25.43
N LEU A 42 5.68 5.14 24.84
CA LEU A 42 7.09 5.15 24.46
C LEU A 42 7.25 5.46 22.98
N LEU A 43 7.96 6.53 22.66
CA LEU A 43 8.35 6.87 21.29
C LEU A 43 9.80 6.45 21.05
N LYS A 44 10.00 5.44 20.19
CA LYS A 44 11.34 4.96 19.82
C LYS A 44 11.62 5.21 18.35
N CYS A 45 12.65 5.98 18.05
CA CYS A 45 13.13 6.18 16.70
C CYS A 45 14.46 5.46 16.46
N SER A 46 14.60 4.87 15.28
CA SER A 46 15.81 4.19 14.82
C SER A 46 16.16 4.64 13.42
N TRP A 47 17.46 4.67 13.12
CA TRP A 47 17.98 4.89 11.78
C TRP A 47 18.38 3.57 11.14
N SER A 48 17.96 3.40 9.89
CA SER A 48 18.44 2.36 8.98
C SER A 48 18.75 3.02 7.63
N TYR A 49 18.31 2.46 6.51
CA TYR A 49 18.26 3.18 5.23
C TYR A 49 17.38 4.44 5.32
N PHE A 50 16.33 4.41 6.15
CA PHE A 50 15.49 5.55 6.50
C PHE A 50 15.22 5.62 8.01
N LYS A 51 14.81 6.79 8.51
CA LYS A 51 14.34 6.96 9.89
C LYS A 51 12.97 6.32 10.04
N LYS A 52 12.83 5.52 11.09
CA LYS A 52 11.59 4.84 11.47
C LYS A 52 11.31 5.17 12.92
N CYS A 53 10.07 5.44 13.27
CA CYS A 53 9.64 5.69 14.63
C CYS A 53 8.48 4.76 14.98
N LYS A 54 8.52 4.19 16.18
CA LYS A 54 7.50 3.31 16.73
C LYS A 54 6.92 3.96 17.97
N VAL A 55 5.60 4.03 18.01
CA VAL A 55 4.84 4.31 19.24
C VAL A 55 4.54 2.97 19.88
N LEU A 56 4.96 2.80 21.13
CA LEU A 56 4.71 1.60 21.91
C LEU A 56 3.86 1.93 23.14
N SER A 57 3.06 0.97 23.59
CA SER A 57 2.45 1.00 24.91
C SER A 57 3.52 1.01 26.01
N LEU A 58 3.12 1.26 27.27
CA LEU A 58 4.02 1.16 28.43
C LEU A 58 4.57 -0.27 28.61
N GLU A 59 3.79 -1.27 28.20
CA GLU A 59 4.18 -2.69 28.16
C GLU A 59 5.10 -3.02 26.96
N LYS A 60 5.51 -2.01 26.18
CA LYS A 60 6.37 -2.09 24.99
C LYS A 60 5.71 -2.79 23.79
N GLU A 61 4.39 -2.93 23.77
CA GLU A 61 3.67 -3.42 22.60
C GLU A 61 3.63 -2.34 21.50
N PRO A 62 3.96 -2.65 20.24
CA PRO A 62 3.88 -1.68 19.16
C PRO A 62 2.44 -1.34 18.77
N LEU A 63 2.16 -0.04 18.63
CA LEU A 63 0.84 0.49 18.31
C LEU A 63 0.80 1.18 16.95
N ILE A 64 1.77 2.07 16.70
CA ILE A 64 1.86 2.85 15.47
C ILE A 64 3.30 2.79 14.95
N PHE A 65 3.43 2.71 13.63
CA PHE A 65 4.70 2.80 12.94
C PHE A 65 4.69 4.01 12.00
N CYS A 66 5.66 4.91 12.16
CA CYS A 66 5.86 6.07 11.29
C CYS A 66 7.20 5.94 10.58
N LYS A 67 7.18 6.00 9.25
CA LYS A 67 8.33 5.85 8.37
C LYS A 67 8.54 7.15 7.59
N TYR A 68 9.79 7.64 7.57
CA TYR A 68 10.23 8.65 6.62
C TYR A 68 10.46 7.97 5.27
N VAL A 69 9.93 8.52 4.17
CA VAL A 69 10.05 7.92 2.84
C VAL A 69 10.83 8.84 1.89
N ARG A 70 12.00 8.35 1.48
CA ARG A 70 12.93 8.87 0.47
C ARG A 70 12.44 8.78 -0.97
N GLU A 71 12.15 7.54 -1.33
CA GLU A 71 12.08 7.07 -2.70
C GLU A 71 10.81 6.24 -2.85
N ASN A 72 10.24 6.24 -4.05
CA ASN A 72 8.99 5.53 -4.37
C ASN A 72 7.80 5.87 -3.45
N TYR A 73 7.84 6.99 -2.72
CA TYR A 73 6.78 7.40 -1.79
C TYR A 73 5.41 7.44 -2.47
N PHE A 74 5.31 8.14 -3.60
CA PHE A 74 4.04 8.27 -4.33
C PHE A 74 3.47 6.91 -4.72
N PHE A 75 4.33 6.00 -5.19
CA PHE A 75 3.92 4.67 -5.59
C PHE A 75 3.46 3.80 -4.41
N GLU A 76 4.19 3.85 -3.29
CA GLU A 76 3.83 3.14 -2.06
C GLU A 76 2.47 3.60 -1.53
N ILE A 77 2.23 4.92 -1.45
CA ILE A 77 0.96 5.45 -0.95
C ILE A 77 -0.19 5.20 -1.92
N LEU A 78 0.05 5.22 -3.23
CA LEU A 78 -0.98 4.88 -4.21
C LEU A 78 -1.38 3.41 -4.09
N GLY A 79 -0.40 2.52 -3.96
CA GLY A 79 -0.65 1.09 -3.75
C GLY A 79 -1.43 0.81 -2.47
N LEU A 80 -1.03 1.44 -1.36
CA LEU A 80 -1.75 1.37 -0.08
C LEU A 80 -3.17 1.91 -0.19
N HIS A 81 -3.34 3.09 -0.80
CA HIS A 81 -4.64 3.75 -0.92
C HIS A 81 -5.61 2.93 -1.76
N LEU A 82 -5.17 2.46 -2.94
CA LEU A 82 -6.00 1.63 -3.80
C LEU A 82 -6.37 0.31 -3.13
N THR A 83 -5.42 -0.35 -2.46
CA THR A 83 -5.70 -1.58 -1.72
C THR A 83 -6.73 -1.34 -0.62
N LYS A 84 -6.53 -0.30 0.20
CA LYS A 84 -7.35 -0.03 1.36
C LYS A 84 -8.79 0.38 1.02
N TYR A 85 -8.97 1.21 -0.01
CA TYR A 85 -10.24 1.88 -0.25
C TYR A 85 -11.01 1.36 -1.46
N TYR A 86 -10.34 0.76 -2.45
CA TYR A 86 -10.94 0.38 -3.73
C TYR A 86 -10.89 -1.12 -3.99
N PHE A 87 -9.81 -1.79 -3.60
CA PHE A 87 -9.62 -3.22 -3.80
C PHE A 87 -10.03 -3.98 -2.54
N ASP A 88 -9.11 -4.60 -1.82
CA ASP A 88 -9.42 -5.32 -0.57
C ASP A 88 -8.57 -4.87 0.61
N GLY A 89 -9.18 -4.07 1.48
CA GLY A 89 -8.53 -3.56 2.69
C GLY A 89 -8.17 -4.64 3.72
N GLU A 90 -8.64 -5.88 3.58
CA GLU A 90 -8.20 -6.99 4.43
C GLU A 90 -6.75 -7.42 4.11
N LEU A 91 -6.28 -7.17 2.89
CA LEU A 91 -4.96 -7.62 2.43
C LEU A 91 -3.81 -6.66 2.82
N CYS A 92 -4.12 -5.51 3.43
CA CYS A 92 -3.14 -4.52 3.88
C CYS A 92 -3.40 -4.07 5.33
N PHE A 93 -2.66 -3.05 5.78
CA PHE A 93 -2.82 -2.42 7.09
C PHE A 93 -4.26 -2.00 7.41
N LYS A 94 -4.63 -2.10 8.68
CA LYS A 94 -5.92 -1.66 9.23
C LYS A 94 -6.20 -0.19 8.96
N ASN A 95 -5.17 0.66 9.06
CA ASN A 95 -5.28 2.06 8.69
C ASN A 95 -3.90 2.63 8.37
N PHE A 96 -3.89 3.71 7.58
CA PHE A 96 -2.69 4.47 7.30
C PHE A 96 -3.02 5.95 7.08
N LEU A 97 -2.04 6.80 7.42
CA LEU A 97 -1.99 8.21 7.07
C LEU A 97 -0.71 8.47 6.30
N THR A 98 -0.73 9.53 5.51
CA THR A 98 0.44 9.98 4.77
C THR A 98 0.54 11.49 4.79
N GLY A 99 1.70 12.05 4.50
CA GLY A 99 1.84 13.50 4.48
C GLY A 99 3.27 13.95 4.56
N LEU A 100 3.48 15.11 5.19
CA LEU A 100 4.79 15.74 5.32
C LEU A 100 5.12 16.03 6.76
N ILE A 101 6.35 15.73 7.12
CA ILE A 101 7.01 16.23 8.32
C ILE A 101 7.69 17.54 7.94
N LYS A 102 7.20 18.65 8.48
CA LYS A 102 7.68 20.02 8.19
C LYS A 102 8.94 20.33 9.03
N ASP A 103 10.01 19.55 8.82
CA ASP A 103 11.31 19.84 9.42
C ASP A 103 11.90 21.17 8.87
N LYS A 104 12.78 21.81 9.64
CA LYS A 104 13.29 23.17 9.44
C LYS A 104 14.06 23.40 8.12
N LYS A 105 14.50 22.33 7.43
CA LYS A 105 15.32 22.43 6.21
C LYS A 105 14.58 22.05 4.93
N LYS A 106 13.81 20.96 4.94
CA LYS A 106 13.03 20.47 3.81
C LYS A 106 11.91 19.56 4.32
N PRO A 107 10.67 19.70 3.84
CA PRO A 107 9.60 18.77 4.19
C PRO A 107 9.97 17.33 3.78
N ILE A 108 9.71 16.36 4.66
CA ILE A 108 10.00 14.95 4.39
C ILE A 108 8.68 14.17 4.32
N PRO A 109 8.42 13.41 3.24
CA PRO A 109 7.28 12.54 3.17
C PRO A 109 7.30 11.47 4.27
N HIS A 110 6.13 11.17 4.82
CA HIS A 110 5.97 10.07 5.76
C HIS A 110 4.77 9.20 5.44
N ILE A 111 4.89 7.93 5.82
CA ILE A 111 3.77 6.99 5.88
C ILE A 111 3.67 6.55 7.33
N THR A 112 2.48 6.67 7.89
CA THR A 112 2.16 6.25 9.25
C THR A 112 1.11 5.15 9.18
N THR A 113 1.38 4.00 9.77
CA THR A 113 0.46 2.87 9.79
C THR A 113 0.13 2.44 11.21
N ILE A 114 -1.05 1.88 11.40
CA ILE A 114 -1.33 1.05 12.59
C ILE A 114 -0.44 -0.19 12.51
N TYR A 115 0.17 -0.56 13.62
CA TYR A 115 0.97 -1.77 13.67
C TYR A 115 0.08 -3.02 13.50
N GLU A 116 0.39 -3.85 12.51
CA GLU A 116 -0.25 -5.15 12.32
C GLU A 116 0.37 -6.18 13.25
N ARG A 117 -0.43 -6.72 14.17
CA ARG A 117 -0.03 -7.85 15.00
C ARG A 117 0.03 -9.12 14.17
N GLY A 118 1.10 -9.88 14.37
CA GLY A 118 1.32 -11.15 13.71
C GLY A 118 2.81 -11.42 13.55
N GLU A 119 3.11 -12.49 12.82
CA GLU A 119 4.49 -12.91 12.56
C GLU A 119 4.73 -13.07 11.05
N ASP A 120 5.99 -12.95 10.66
CA ASP A 120 6.44 -13.20 9.29
C ASP A 120 6.00 -14.61 8.82
N ILE A 121 5.46 -14.72 7.59
CA ILE A 121 5.04 -16.00 7.02
C ILE A 121 6.20 -17.01 6.90
N GLY A 122 7.44 -16.53 6.81
CA GLY A 122 8.67 -17.32 6.80
C GLY A 122 9.13 -17.78 8.18
N ASN A 123 8.40 -17.49 9.26
CA ASN A 123 8.69 -18.06 10.57
C ASN A 123 8.62 -19.60 10.51
N LYS A 124 9.60 -20.28 11.12
CA LYS A 124 9.73 -21.76 11.16
C LYS A 124 8.48 -22.49 11.65
N LYS A 125 7.60 -21.84 12.40
CA LYS A 125 6.34 -22.43 12.87
C LYS A 125 5.27 -22.56 11.79
N TYR A 126 5.43 -21.85 10.66
CA TYR A 126 4.50 -21.84 9.55
C TYR A 126 5.03 -22.67 8.39
N ASN A 127 4.12 -23.38 7.72
CA ASN A 127 4.36 -23.94 6.40
C ASN A 127 3.67 -23.05 5.37
N VAL A 128 4.44 -22.41 4.49
CA VAL A 128 3.92 -21.47 3.48
C VAL A 128 2.87 -22.12 2.58
N ALA A 129 2.97 -23.43 2.34
CA ALA A 129 2.01 -24.19 1.55
C ALA A 129 0.60 -24.21 2.16
N ASP A 130 0.45 -24.02 3.47
CA ASP A 130 -0.85 -23.98 4.14
C ASP A 130 -1.62 -22.68 3.81
N PHE A 131 -0.94 -21.68 3.24
CA PHE A 131 -1.50 -20.38 2.91
C PHE A 131 -1.83 -20.21 1.42
N LYS A 132 -1.86 -21.29 0.62
CA LYS A 132 -2.11 -21.23 -0.83
C LYS A 132 -3.31 -20.36 -1.21
N GLN A 133 -4.45 -20.51 -0.53
CA GLN A 133 -5.62 -19.69 -0.82
C GLN A 133 -5.37 -18.19 -0.56
N SER A 134 -4.72 -17.85 0.55
CA SER A 134 -4.38 -16.45 0.87
C SER A 134 -3.33 -15.88 -0.08
N LEU A 135 -2.36 -16.69 -0.50
CA LEU A 135 -1.37 -16.33 -1.50
C LEU A 135 -2.00 -16.11 -2.88
N GLY A 136 -3.02 -16.90 -3.24
CA GLY A 136 -3.81 -16.69 -4.45
C GLY A 136 -4.50 -15.33 -4.47
N ARG A 137 -5.05 -14.90 -3.31
CA ARG A 137 -5.61 -13.55 -3.16
C ARG A 137 -4.55 -12.48 -3.35
N GLN A 138 -3.42 -12.59 -2.65
CA GLN A 138 -2.31 -11.65 -2.76
C GLN A 138 -1.75 -11.58 -4.19
N CYS A 139 -1.70 -12.69 -4.92
CA CYS A 139 -1.24 -12.74 -6.29
C CYS A 139 -2.08 -11.86 -7.22
N TYR A 140 -3.41 -11.94 -7.14
CA TYR A 140 -4.27 -11.09 -7.97
C TYR A 140 -4.12 -9.60 -7.61
N LEU A 141 -4.04 -9.27 -6.32
CA LEU A 141 -3.77 -7.90 -5.88
C LEU A 141 -2.43 -7.38 -6.45
N HIS A 142 -1.38 -8.20 -6.38
CA HIS A 142 -0.07 -7.82 -6.90
C HIS A 142 -0.04 -7.63 -8.41
N GLU A 143 -0.82 -8.43 -9.16
CA GLU A 143 -0.98 -8.25 -10.59
C GLU A 143 -1.57 -6.87 -10.90
N ILE A 144 -2.62 -6.45 -10.20
CA ILE A 144 -3.23 -5.12 -10.37
C ILE A 144 -2.27 -4.00 -9.99
N LEU A 145 -1.48 -4.20 -8.94
CA LEU A 145 -0.53 -3.20 -8.43
C LEU A 145 0.83 -3.21 -9.16
N SER A 146 1.03 -4.12 -10.11
CA SER A 146 2.33 -4.39 -10.75
C SER A 146 3.49 -4.54 -9.73
N LEU A 147 3.26 -5.30 -8.65
CA LEU A 147 4.20 -5.52 -7.54
C LEU A 147 5.13 -6.70 -7.79
N TYR A 148 6.36 -6.44 -8.24
CA TYR A 148 7.32 -7.49 -8.58
C TYR A 148 8.09 -8.07 -7.39
N ASP A 149 8.10 -7.39 -6.25
CA ASP A 149 8.85 -7.82 -5.07
C ASP A 149 7.97 -8.61 -4.10
N VAL A 150 8.19 -9.92 -4.12
CA VAL A 150 7.44 -10.88 -3.30
C VAL A 150 8.44 -11.69 -2.49
N TYR A 151 8.48 -11.43 -1.18
CA TYR A 151 9.33 -12.12 -0.21
C TYR A 151 8.54 -12.36 1.08
N ASP A 152 8.93 -13.35 1.87
CA ASP A 152 8.26 -13.71 3.13
C ASP A 152 8.06 -12.50 4.04
N ARG A 153 9.11 -11.67 4.19
CA ARG A 153 9.10 -10.43 4.99
C ARG A 153 8.03 -9.39 4.62
N HIS A 154 7.42 -9.52 3.45
CA HIS A 154 6.34 -8.62 3.04
C HIS A 154 4.99 -9.07 3.58
N PHE A 155 4.87 -10.29 4.11
CA PHE A 155 3.62 -10.87 4.59
C PHE A 155 3.67 -11.19 6.08
N ILE A 156 2.66 -10.71 6.79
CA ILE A 156 2.42 -11.03 8.19
C ILE A 156 1.21 -11.96 8.28
N VAL A 157 1.37 -13.08 8.98
CA VAL A 157 0.29 -13.96 9.42
C VAL A 157 -0.31 -13.36 10.69
N ARG A 158 -1.55 -12.88 10.59
CA ARG A 158 -2.31 -12.34 11.73
C ARG A 158 -2.80 -13.48 12.65
N ASP A 159 -3.23 -13.12 13.85
CA ASP A 159 -3.74 -14.06 14.86
C ASP A 159 -4.91 -14.93 14.37
N ASN A 160 -5.69 -14.44 13.40
CA ASN A 160 -6.79 -15.17 12.77
C ASN A 160 -6.36 -16.03 11.56
N GLY A 161 -5.06 -16.16 11.31
CA GLY A 161 -4.49 -16.93 10.19
C GLY A 161 -4.53 -16.22 8.83
N SER A 162 -5.07 -15.00 8.74
CA SER A 162 -5.07 -14.23 7.48
C SER A 162 -3.70 -13.61 7.17
N LEU A 163 -3.39 -13.48 5.88
CA LEU A 163 -2.16 -12.81 5.41
C LEU A 163 -2.41 -11.33 5.15
N CYS A 164 -1.56 -10.49 5.73
CA CYS A 164 -1.46 -9.06 5.47
C CYS A 164 -0.16 -8.73 4.75
N ARG A 165 -0.22 -7.97 3.64
CA ARG A 165 0.98 -7.35 3.08
C ARG A 165 1.31 -6.07 3.84
N ILE A 166 2.58 -5.87 4.19
CA ILE A 166 3.06 -4.72 4.99
C ILE A 166 4.07 -3.81 4.28
N ASP A 167 4.42 -4.09 3.02
CA ASP A 167 5.35 -3.24 2.25
C ASP A 167 4.83 -3.03 0.83
N PHE A 168 4.60 -1.78 0.41
CA PHE A 168 4.09 -1.44 -0.93
C PHE A 168 5.12 -0.63 -1.74
N GLY A 169 6.37 -0.59 -1.29
CA GLY A 169 7.41 0.33 -1.79
C GLY A 169 7.73 0.25 -3.28
N ARG A 170 7.34 -0.84 -3.97
CA ARG A 170 7.59 -1.03 -5.41
C ARG A 170 6.32 -1.17 -6.25
N CYS A 171 5.16 -0.74 -5.72
CA CYS A 171 3.93 -0.67 -6.53
C CYS A 171 4.19 0.13 -7.80
N PHE A 172 3.64 -0.29 -8.94
CA PHE A 172 3.66 0.46 -10.20
C PHE A 172 5.04 0.89 -10.72
N GLU A 173 6.14 0.38 -10.15
CA GLU A 173 7.49 0.74 -10.55
C GLU A 173 7.79 0.29 -11.99
N ASN A 174 7.15 -0.81 -12.43
CA ASN A 174 7.27 -1.31 -13.78
C ASN A 174 5.91 -1.65 -14.42
N LEU A 175 5.34 -0.69 -15.14
CA LEU A 175 4.08 -0.87 -15.88
C LEU A 175 4.29 -1.35 -17.33
N ASP A 176 5.53 -1.28 -17.83
CA ASP A 176 5.85 -1.60 -19.23
C ASP A 176 6.00 -3.12 -19.48
N LYS A 177 6.37 -3.89 -18.45
CA LYS A 177 6.62 -5.34 -18.57
C LYS A 177 5.38 -6.20 -18.33
N LYS A 178 5.37 -7.42 -18.89
CA LYS A 178 4.42 -8.46 -18.47
C LYS A 178 4.70 -8.80 -17.00
N TYR A 179 3.66 -8.79 -16.18
CA TYR A 179 3.77 -9.15 -14.77
C TYR A 179 4.19 -10.60 -14.61
N LEU A 180 5.28 -10.84 -13.88
CA LEU A 180 5.78 -12.16 -13.50
C LEU A 180 6.15 -12.22 -12.01
N GLY A 181 5.90 -11.16 -11.24
CA GLY A 181 6.47 -10.98 -9.90
C GLY A 181 6.19 -12.10 -8.91
N PHE A 182 4.95 -12.62 -8.91
CA PHE A 182 4.56 -13.70 -8.01
C PHE A 182 5.12 -15.06 -8.44
N HIS A 183 5.49 -15.23 -9.72
CA HIS A 183 5.96 -16.51 -10.27
C HIS A 183 7.23 -17.01 -9.59
N ASP A 184 8.22 -16.12 -9.42
CA ASP A 184 9.50 -16.48 -8.79
C ASP A 184 9.31 -16.90 -7.33
N TYR A 185 8.42 -16.22 -6.61
CA TYR A 185 8.07 -16.57 -5.23
C TYR A 185 7.36 -17.93 -5.14
N LEU A 186 6.38 -18.20 -6.02
CA LEU A 186 5.71 -19.51 -6.05
C LEU A 186 6.69 -20.64 -6.37
N LYS A 187 7.62 -20.40 -7.29
CA LYS A 187 8.66 -21.34 -7.66
C LYS A 187 9.59 -21.64 -6.48
N ASP A 188 10.05 -20.62 -5.76
CA ASP A 188 10.87 -20.74 -4.53
C ASP A 188 10.14 -21.56 -3.44
N LYS A 189 8.83 -21.32 -3.28
CA LYS A 189 8.01 -22.00 -2.27
C LYS A 189 7.42 -23.33 -2.73
N HIS A 190 7.76 -23.79 -3.94
CA HIS A 190 7.22 -25.02 -4.54
C HIS A 190 5.68 -25.06 -4.57
N ILE A 191 5.03 -23.92 -4.81
CA ILE A 191 3.58 -23.81 -4.97
C ILE A 191 3.26 -23.76 -6.46
N ASP A 192 2.40 -24.67 -6.94
CA ASP A 192 1.89 -24.62 -8.30
C ASP A 192 0.87 -23.48 -8.45
N TYR A 193 1.07 -22.62 -9.45
CA TYR A 193 0.11 -21.57 -9.79
C TYR A 193 -1.28 -22.15 -10.10
N TYR A 194 -1.35 -23.34 -10.70
CA TYR A 194 -2.61 -23.99 -11.08
C TYR A 194 -3.23 -24.85 -9.97
N ASP A 195 -2.63 -24.84 -8.76
CA ASP A 195 -3.20 -25.50 -7.58
C ASP A 195 -4.63 -25.00 -7.31
N GLN A 196 -5.54 -25.92 -6.99
CA GLN A 196 -6.96 -25.61 -6.82
C GLN A 196 -7.22 -24.62 -5.68
N GLU A 197 -6.51 -24.73 -4.56
CA GLU A 197 -6.68 -23.83 -3.41
C GLU A 197 -6.14 -22.44 -3.73
N PHE A 198 -5.00 -22.37 -4.41
CA PHE A 198 -4.43 -21.11 -4.89
C PHE A 198 -5.39 -20.41 -5.86
N GLN A 199 -5.87 -21.13 -6.88
CA GLN A 199 -6.81 -20.61 -7.87
C GLN A 199 -8.16 -20.20 -7.26
N LYS A 200 -8.61 -20.90 -6.21
CA LYS A 200 -9.79 -20.48 -5.43
C LYS A 200 -9.58 -19.11 -4.80
N GLY A 201 -8.41 -18.88 -4.20
CA GLY A 201 -8.03 -17.58 -3.65
C GLY A 201 -7.99 -16.47 -4.69
N TYR A 202 -7.33 -16.74 -5.82
CA TYR A 202 -7.21 -15.78 -6.93
C TYR A 202 -8.57 -15.36 -7.49
N LYS A 203 -9.46 -16.33 -7.75
CA LYS A 203 -10.81 -16.06 -8.27
C LYS A 203 -11.69 -15.34 -7.25
N PHE A 204 -11.56 -15.69 -5.96
CA PHE A 204 -12.25 -15.00 -4.88
C PHE A 204 -11.87 -13.53 -4.85
N GLU A 205 -10.57 -13.22 -4.87
CA GLU A 205 -10.09 -11.85 -4.84
C GLU A 205 -10.57 -11.04 -6.04
N ARG A 206 -10.51 -11.63 -7.24
CA ARG A 206 -11.05 -11.03 -8.46
C ARG A 206 -12.52 -10.66 -8.36
N ALA A 207 -13.35 -11.56 -7.83
CA ALA A 207 -14.76 -11.29 -7.61
C ALA A 207 -14.99 -10.20 -6.54
N LYS A 208 -14.24 -10.26 -5.43
CA LYS A 208 -14.36 -9.30 -4.33
C LYS A 208 -13.99 -7.89 -4.75
N ILE A 209 -12.86 -7.71 -5.45
CA ILE A 209 -12.44 -6.41 -5.97
C ILE A 209 -13.48 -5.87 -6.94
N LYS A 210 -14.02 -6.71 -7.84
CA LYS A 210 -15.09 -6.30 -8.76
C LYS A 210 -16.32 -5.77 -8.02
N GLU A 211 -16.73 -6.42 -6.95
CA GLU A 211 -17.86 -5.98 -6.13
C GLU A 211 -17.55 -4.68 -5.39
N ASN A 212 -16.37 -4.58 -4.76
CA ASN A 212 -15.93 -3.39 -4.04
C ASN A 212 -15.86 -2.15 -4.94
N LEU A 213 -15.60 -2.33 -6.23
CA LEU A 213 -15.54 -1.26 -7.21
C LEU A 213 -16.91 -0.82 -7.74
N LYS A 214 -18.00 -1.55 -7.50
CA LYS A 214 -19.30 -1.35 -8.16
C LYS A 214 -19.81 0.10 -8.10
N ASP A 215 -19.68 0.74 -6.94
CA ASP A 215 -20.11 2.13 -6.71
C ASP A 215 -18.93 3.10 -6.59
N LYS A 216 -17.69 2.61 -6.82
CA LYS A 216 -16.45 3.39 -6.67
C LYS A 216 -15.71 3.64 -7.98
N ARG A 217 -16.16 3.07 -9.11
CA ARG A 217 -15.50 3.21 -10.44
C ARG A 217 -15.20 4.67 -10.80
N LYS A 218 -16.22 5.54 -10.71
CA LYS A 218 -16.07 6.98 -11.00
C LYS A 218 -15.05 7.66 -10.09
N GLN A 219 -15.01 7.29 -8.81
CA GLN A 219 -14.03 7.84 -7.87
C GLN A 219 -12.62 7.36 -8.21
N LEU A 220 -12.43 6.08 -8.54
CA LEU A 220 -11.15 5.53 -9.00
C LEU A 220 -10.67 6.24 -10.27
N SER A 221 -11.56 6.46 -11.24
CA SER A 221 -11.27 7.22 -12.45
C SER A 221 -10.88 8.67 -12.17
N ASN A 222 -11.56 9.32 -11.23
CA ASN A 222 -11.21 10.67 -10.79
C ASN A 222 -9.84 10.73 -10.12
N ILE A 223 -9.45 9.71 -9.34
CA ILE A 223 -8.09 9.63 -8.79
C ILE A 223 -7.06 9.62 -9.92
N VAL A 224 -7.23 8.77 -10.93
CA VAL A 224 -6.28 8.70 -12.06
C VAL A 224 -6.25 10.00 -12.86
N ARG A 225 -7.40 10.66 -13.06
CA ARG A 225 -7.45 12.00 -13.68
C ARG A 225 -6.72 13.05 -12.84
N ASN A 226 -6.90 13.05 -11.52
CA ASN A 226 -6.22 13.98 -10.62
C ASN A 226 -4.71 13.77 -10.65
N ILE A 227 -4.24 12.52 -10.78
CA ILE A 227 -2.80 12.22 -10.93
C ILE A 227 -2.23 12.86 -12.18
N LYS A 228 -2.94 12.88 -13.32
CA LYS A 228 -2.50 13.57 -14.55
C LYS A 228 -2.25 15.07 -14.35
N ASN A 229 -2.92 15.69 -13.38
CA ASN A 229 -2.78 17.12 -13.09
C ASN A 229 -1.58 17.46 -12.19
N LEU A 230 -0.86 16.44 -11.68
CA LEU A 230 0.37 16.65 -10.92
C LEU A 230 1.47 17.22 -11.83
N GLU A 231 2.39 17.95 -11.22
CA GLU A 231 3.58 18.51 -11.84
C GLU A 231 4.82 17.80 -11.30
N LYS A 232 5.85 17.69 -12.14
CA LYS A 232 7.09 17.00 -11.77
C LYS A 232 7.92 17.91 -10.86
N ASP A 233 8.10 17.53 -9.60
CA ASP A 233 8.86 18.31 -8.62
C ASP A 233 10.14 17.63 -8.10
N TYR A 234 10.47 16.43 -8.61
CA TYR A 234 11.64 15.59 -8.29
C TYR A 234 11.83 15.19 -6.82
N ASP A 235 11.12 15.84 -5.90
CA ASP A 235 11.13 15.60 -4.47
C ASP A 235 10.15 14.48 -4.09
N ILE A 236 8.96 14.53 -4.67
CA ILE A 236 7.86 13.59 -4.42
C ILE A 236 7.40 12.99 -5.75
N ILE A 237 7.24 13.85 -6.75
CA ILE A 237 6.81 13.48 -8.09
C ILE A 237 8.02 13.54 -9.02
N TYR A 238 8.75 12.42 -9.09
CA TYR A 238 9.94 12.28 -9.93
C TYR A 238 9.66 11.63 -11.29
N PHE A 239 8.40 11.27 -11.55
CA PHE A 239 7.93 10.70 -12.81
C PHE A 239 7.14 11.72 -13.63
N ASP A 240 6.84 11.38 -14.88
CA ASP A 240 5.92 12.13 -15.74
C ASP A 240 4.47 11.67 -15.46
N PRO A 241 3.59 12.52 -14.88
CA PRO A 241 2.29 12.07 -14.39
C PRO A 241 1.31 11.65 -15.48
N GLU A 242 1.36 12.29 -16.65
CA GLU A 242 0.54 11.91 -17.80
C GLU A 242 0.97 10.54 -18.32
N LYS A 243 2.28 10.37 -18.55
CA LYS A 243 2.86 9.11 -19.01
C LYS A 243 2.61 7.98 -18.01
N PHE A 244 2.73 8.24 -16.72
CA PHE A 244 2.43 7.27 -15.67
C PHE A 244 0.96 6.83 -15.71
N SER A 245 0.04 7.78 -15.79
CA SER A 245 -1.40 7.49 -15.81
C SER A 245 -1.80 6.65 -17.03
N ASN A 246 -1.28 6.99 -18.22
CA ASN A 246 -1.54 6.22 -19.43
C ASN A 246 -0.98 4.79 -19.32
N ARG A 247 0.24 4.63 -18.81
CA ARG A 247 0.85 3.31 -18.56
C ARG A 247 0.09 2.47 -17.53
N LEU A 248 -0.49 3.11 -16.52
CA LEU A 248 -1.29 2.43 -15.51
C LEU A 248 -2.56 1.85 -16.15
N ILE A 249 -3.23 2.65 -16.98
CA ILE A 249 -4.41 2.23 -17.76
C ILE A 249 -4.03 1.09 -18.73
N ASP A 250 -2.93 1.23 -19.47
CA ASP A 250 -2.45 0.20 -20.41
C ASP A 250 -2.15 -1.11 -19.68
N HIS A 251 -1.50 -1.04 -18.52
CA HIS A 251 -1.21 -2.21 -17.69
C HIS A 251 -2.50 -2.90 -17.24
N TRP A 252 -3.44 -2.14 -16.68
CA TRP A 252 -4.75 -2.64 -16.25
C TRP A 252 -5.58 -3.23 -17.39
N SER A 253 -5.49 -2.64 -18.59
CA SER A 253 -6.12 -3.17 -19.80
C SER A 253 -5.49 -4.51 -20.20
N ARG A 254 -4.14 -4.56 -20.23
CA ARG A 254 -3.36 -5.75 -20.61
C ARG A 254 -3.62 -6.96 -19.71
N ILE A 255 -3.80 -6.75 -18.40
CA ILE A 255 -4.13 -7.83 -17.45
C ILE A 255 -5.63 -8.15 -17.41
N GLY A 256 -6.47 -7.47 -18.21
CA GLY A 256 -7.91 -7.67 -18.26
C GLY A 256 -8.70 -7.06 -17.10
N PHE A 257 -8.04 -6.35 -16.18
CA PHE A 257 -8.67 -5.76 -14.99
C PHE A 257 -9.78 -4.77 -15.35
N LEU A 258 -9.55 -3.88 -16.32
CA LEU A 258 -10.55 -2.87 -16.72
C LEU A 258 -11.85 -3.53 -17.20
N LYS A 259 -11.72 -4.55 -18.07
CA LYS A 259 -12.85 -5.32 -18.59
C LYS A 259 -13.58 -6.06 -17.47
N ASP A 260 -12.84 -6.71 -16.58
CA ASP A 260 -13.40 -7.49 -15.50
C ASP A 260 -14.17 -6.66 -14.48
N ALA A 261 -13.61 -5.50 -14.14
CA ALA A 261 -14.16 -4.54 -13.20
C ALA A 261 -15.28 -3.67 -13.82
N ASN A 262 -15.58 -3.82 -15.12
CA ASN A 262 -16.50 -2.99 -15.89
C ASN A 262 -16.15 -1.49 -15.83
N ILE A 263 -14.86 -1.17 -15.92
CA ILE A 263 -14.38 0.21 -15.99
C ILE A 263 -14.09 0.52 -17.46
N THR A 264 -14.83 1.47 -18.04
CA THR A 264 -14.76 1.73 -19.48
C THR A 264 -13.68 2.76 -19.82
N GLU A 265 -13.10 2.67 -21.02
CA GLU A 265 -12.01 3.57 -21.42
C GLU A 265 -12.42 5.06 -21.41
N CYS A 266 -13.69 5.35 -21.73
CA CYS A 266 -14.27 6.69 -21.69
C CYS A 266 -14.32 7.32 -20.29
N GLU A 267 -14.20 6.53 -19.22
CA GLU A 267 -14.12 7.04 -17.86
C GLU A 267 -12.72 7.60 -17.51
N TRP A 268 -11.70 7.37 -18.34
CA TRP A 268 -10.33 7.84 -18.08
C TRP A 268 -9.89 9.05 -18.89
N ILE A 269 -10.64 9.37 -19.95
CA ILE A 269 -10.47 10.55 -20.81
C ILE A 269 -11.06 11.77 -20.10
#